data_AF-A0A5C8QBL8-F1
#
_entry.id   AF-A0A5C8QBL8-F1
#
_cell.length_a   1.000
_cell.length_b   1.000
_cell.length_c   1.000
_cell.angle_alpha   90.00
_cell.angle_beta   90.00
_cell.angle_gamma   90.00
#
_symmetry.space_group_name_H-M   'P 1'
#
loop_
_entity.id
_entity.type
_entity.pdbx_description
1 polymer ?
#
loop_
_entity_poly.entity_id
_entity_poly.type
_entity_poly.pdbx_seq_one_letter_code
_entity_poly.pdbx_strand_id
1 'polypeptide(L)'
;MTASFNPWKHLRPLALLAMPLVAVASTMTVTPASAAVSAVGTITGLGGKCVDVAGGSTANGAAVQLYDCNGSGAQQWDVASDGTIRSLGKCLDVKDGGTANGSVLQLWSCTGAANQKWTVSAARDIVNTQADKCLDATGNSSANGTRLQLWTCTGAANQKWTAPSGGGNPDPGGAPMAVAPYIYNGWGSPPSPTTVQNATGVKWFTLAFVLSNGYCNPQWDGSRPLTGGVDQQTVNTVRAGGGDVIPSFGGWSGNKLESSCGSAGELAAAYQKVINAYGLKAIDIDIEAAAYDSPTVQQRTVDALKTIRANNPGIKIYITFGTGQNGPDTSLINRAASSGLTVDSWTIMPFNFGGNGQNMGTLSVRAAEGLKTAVKNAYGYGDDEAYRKTGISSMNGVTDVGETITVADFRTILAYAQQRHLARLTFWSVNRDRPCTGGGADTCSGVSQSAWDFTRVLAQYRG
;
A
#
# COMPACT_ATOMS: atom_id res chain seq x y z
N MET A 1 15.65 -26.09 -32.76
CA MET A 1 15.93 -27.48 -32.37
C MET A 1 15.56 -27.62 -30.90
N THR A 2 14.37 -28.15 -30.63
CA THR A 2 13.78 -28.30 -29.30
C THR A 2 14.24 -29.61 -28.68
N ALA A 3 14.94 -29.57 -27.55
CA ALA A 3 15.25 -30.75 -26.74
C ALA A 3 14.55 -30.60 -25.38
N SER A 4 13.36 -31.18 -25.28
CA SER A 4 12.64 -31.39 -24.03
C SER A 4 13.04 -32.76 -23.48
N PHE A 5 13.74 -32.80 -22.33
CA PHE A 5 14.01 -34.03 -21.60
C PHE A 5 12.97 -34.22 -20.49
N ASN A 6 12.12 -35.23 -20.66
CA ASN A 6 11.10 -35.66 -19.70
C ASN A 6 11.49 -37.06 -19.17
N PRO A 7 11.99 -37.19 -17.93
CA PRO A 7 12.15 -38.50 -17.31
C PRO A 7 10.82 -38.91 -16.66
N TRP A 8 10.64 -40.19 -16.30
CA TRP A 8 9.43 -40.77 -15.68
C TRP A 8 8.36 -41.28 -16.67
N LYS A 9 8.80 -42.10 -17.63
CA LYS A 9 8.02 -43.29 -18.01
C LYS A 9 8.31 -44.37 -16.97
N HIS A 10 7.28 -44.93 -16.36
CA HIS A 10 7.10 -46.34 -15.94
C HIS A 10 6.06 -46.39 -14.81
N LEU A 11 4.85 -46.84 -15.11
CA LEU A 11 4.04 -47.74 -14.28
C LEU A 11 2.80 -48.19 -15.09
N ARG A 12 2.51 -49.49 -15.03
CA ARG A 12 1.50 -50.24 -15.78
C ARG A 12 0.14 -50.24 -15.06
N PRO A 13 -0.98 -50.58 -15.74
CA PRO A 13 -2.34 -50.27 -15.29
C PRO A 13 -2.82 -51.23 -14.20
N LEU A 14 -3.51 -50.71 -13.19
CA LEU A 14 -4.33 -51.52 -12.27
C LEU A 14 -5.82 -51.34 -12.58
N ALA A 15 -6.53 -52.47 -12.48
CA ALA A 15 -7.90 -52.70 -12.87
C ALA A 15 -8.92 -51.82 -12.11
N LEU A 16 -9.99 -51.44 -12.82
CA LEU A 16 -11.18 -50.78 -12.29
C LEU A 16 -11.93 -51.71 -11.31
N LEU A 17 -12.09 -51.25 -10.08
CA LEU A 17 -13.15 -51.69 -9.16
C LEU A 17 -14.22 -50.60 -9.14
N ALA A 18 -15.42 -50.93 -9.62
CA ALA A 18 -16.58 -50.05 -9.56
C ALA A 18 -17.05 -49.91 -8.09
N MET A 19 -17.01 -48.68 -7.57
CA MET A 19 -17.64 -48.31 -6.30
C MET A 19 -19.02 -47.68 -6.54
N PRO A 20 -20.02 -47.94 -5.68
CA PRO A 20 -21.37 -47.41 -5.86
C PRO A 20 -21.41 -45.90 -5.59
N LEU A 21 -22.17 -45.19 -6.44
CA LEU A 21 -22.45 -43.76 -6.32
C LEU A 21 -23.35 -43.51 -5.10
N VAL A 22 -22.82 -42.92 -4.03
CA VAL A 22 -23.62 -42.30 -2.97
C VAL A 22 -23.80 -40.84 -3.33
N ALA A 23 -25.02 -40.45 -3.68
CA ALA A 23 -25.39 -39.06 -3.92
C ALA A 23 -25.39 -38.29 -2.58
N VAL A 24 -24.34 -37.53 -2.32
CA VAL A 24 -24.30 -36.58 -1.20
C VAL A 24 -24.99 -35.30 -1.64
N ALA A 25 -26.22 -35.10 -1.17
CA ALA A 25 -26.90 -33.81 -1.31
C ALA A 25 -26.12 -32.75 -0.52
N SER A 26 -25.35 -31.94 -1.24
CA SER A 26 -24.62 -30.80 -0.67
C SER A 26 -25.61 -29.67 -0.41
N THR A 27 -25.97 -29.45 0.86
CA THR A 27 -26.68 -28.24 1.27
C THR A 27 -25.75 -27.05 1.08
N MET A 28 -26.01 -26.23 0.05
CA MET A 28 -25.36 -24.93 -0.10
C MET A 28 -25.85 -24.01 1.01
N THR A 29 -25.04 -23.84 2.05
CA THR A 29 -25.21 -22.73 3.00
C THR A 29 -24.75 -21.46 2.29
N VAL A 30 -25.71 -20.68 1.79
CA VAL A 30 -25.47 -19.30 1.37
C VAL A 30 -25.03 -18.54 2.62
N THR A 31 -23.74 -18.23 2.71
CA THR A 31 -23.25 -17.25 3.67
C THR A 31 -23.84 -15.90 3.26
N PRO A 32 -24.45 -15.13 4.19
CA PRO A 32 -24.88 -13.79 3.86
C PRO A 32 -23.65 -12.98 3.45
N ALA A 33 -23.76 -12.27 2.32
CA ALA A 33 -22.77 -11.29 1.91
C ALA A 33 -22.47 -10.39 3.11
N SER A 34 -21.20 -10.31 3.51
CA SER A 34 -20.78 -9.41 4.58
C SER A 34 -21.14 -7.98 4.15
N ALA A 35 -22.12 -7.39 4.84
CA ALA A 35 -22.46 -5.99 4.68
C ALA A 35 -21.21 -5.14 4.94
N ALA A 36 -20.96 -4.16 4.08
CA ALA A 36 -19.86 -3.23 4.22
C ALA A 36 -19.90 -2.57 5.62
N VAL A 37 -18.79 -2.66 6.35
CA VAL A 37 -18.67 -2.11 7.71
C VAL A 37 -18.80 -0.59 7.63
N SER A 38 -19.89 -0.08 8.20
CA SER A 38 -20.17 1.34 8.42
C SER A 38 -19.25 1.85 9.55
N ALA A 39 -18.60 3.01 9.40
CA ALA A 39 -17.76 3.56 10.46
C ALA A 39 -18.55 4.58 11.27
N VAL A 40 -18.75 4.23 12.54
CA VAL A 40 -19.42 5.07 13.53
C VAL A 40 -18.36 5.77 14.37
N GLY A 41 -18.49 7.08 14.57
CA GLY A 41 -17.62 7.85 15.46
C GLY A 41 -17.98 9.33 15.52
N THR A 42 -17.14 10.14 16.14
CA THR A 42 -17.35 11.60 16.18
C THR A 42 -16.93 12.29 14.90
N ILE A 43 -17.71 13.28 14.44
CA ILE A 43 -17.24 14.27 13.45
C ILE A 43 -16.76 15.50 14.23
N THR A 44 -15.48 15.87 14.10
CA THR A 44 -14.90 17.03 14.80
C THR A 44 -14.51 18.15 13.84
N GLY A 45 -14.61 19.40 14.27
CA GLY A 45 -14.33 20.58 13.45
C GLY A 45 -13.75 21.75 14.24
N LEU A 46 -14.20 22.96 13.90
CA LEU A 46 -13.69 24.22 14.46
C LEU A 46 -13.61 24.20 16.00
N GLY A 47 -12.44 24.57 16.54
CA GLY A 47 -12.21 24.60 17.99
C GLY A 47 -12.15 23.22 18.66
N GLY A 48 -11.98 22.14 17.88
CA GLY A 48 -11.95 20.77 18.39
C GLY A 48 -13.32 20.24 18.83
N LYS A 49 -14.41 20.91 18.41
CA LYS A 49 -15.77 20.58 18.82
C LYS A 49 -16.41 19.53 17.92
N CYS A 50 -17.37 18.83 18.48
CA CYS A 50 -18.08 17.74 17.83
C CYS A 50 -19.34 18.26 17.13
N VAL A 51 -19.66 17.68 15.98
CA VAL A 51 -21.00 17.76 15.39
C VAL A 51 -21.95 17.00 16.31
N ASP A 52 -23.00 17.67 16.75
CA ASP A 52 -23.87 17.25 17.85
C ASP A 52 -25.34 17.42 17.47
N VAL A 53 -26.17 16.46 17.86
CA VAL A 53 -27.63 16.61 17.80
C VAL A 53 -28.10 17.27 19.09
N ALA A 54 -28.64 18.49 18.99
CA ALA A 54 -29.00 19.32 20.13
C ALA A 54 -29.93 18.59 21.11
N GLY A 55 -29.48 18.48 22.36
CA GLY A 55 -30.20 17.80 23.45
C GLY A 55 -30.33 16.28 23.28
N GLY A 56 -29.60 15.66 22.33
CA GLY A 56 -29.74 14.25 22.00
C GLY A 56 -31.12 13.86 21.48
N SER A 57 -31.86 14.83 20.93
CA SER A 57 -33.23 14.61 20.47
C SER A 57 -33.28 13.67 19.27
N THR A 58 -34.13 12.64 19.35
CA THR A 58 -34.42 11.71 18.24
C THR A 58 -35.59 12.17 17.38
N ALA A 59 -36.15 13.36 17.61
CA ALA A 59 -37.24 13.90 16.82
C ALA A 59 -36.77 14.38 15.44
N ASN A 60 -37.63 14.25 14.44
CA ASN A 60 -37.41 14.92 13.15
C ASN A 60 -37.37 16.43 13.35
N GLY A 61 -36.38 17.08 12.75
CA GLY A 61 -36.15 18.52 12.90
C GLY A 61 -35.23 18.89 14.07
N ALA A 62 -34.66 17.91 14.79
CA ALA A 62 -33.66 18.19 15.80
C ALA A 62 -32.47 18.95 15.19
N ALA A 63 -32.03 20.01 15.86
CA ALA A 63 -30.96 20.87 15.39
C ALA A 63 -29.61 20.15 15.43
N VAL A 64 -28.81 20.28 14.37
CA VAL A 64 -27.39 19.88 14.34
C VAL A 64 -26.48 21.07 14.65
N GLN A 65 -25.62 20.95 15.64
CA GLN A 65 -24.83 22.06 16.19
C GLN A 65 -23.37 21.65 16.42
N LEU A 66 -22.52 22.62 16.74
CA LEU A 66 -21.24 22.36 17.42
C LEU A 66 -21.46 22.31 18.92
N TYR A 67 -20.83 21.33 19.57
CA TYR A 67 -20.79 21.22 21.01
C TYR A 67 -19.46 20.63 21.48
N ASP A 68 -19.10 20.83 22.74
CA ASP A 68 -17.98 20.12 23.34
C ASP A 68 -18.16 18.61 23.21
N CYS A 69 -17.08 17.94 22.83
CA CYS A 69 -17.08 16.49 22.71
C CYS A 69 -17.31 15.86 24.09
N ASN A 70 -18.43 15.15 24.25
CA ASN A 70 -18.91 14.58 25.50
C ASN A 70 -19.15 13.07 25.44
N GLY A 71 -18.89 12.45 24.28
CA GLY A 71 -18.99 11.00 24.08
C GLY A 71 -20.41 10.43 24.00
N SER A 72 -21.44 11.29 24.06
CA SER A 72 -22.84 10.85 23.98
C SER A 72 -23.20 10.30 22.58
N GLY A 73 -24.27 9.51 22.51
CA GLY A 73 -24.81 9.01 21.23
C GLY A 73 -25.19 10.12 20.25
N ALA A 74 -25.49 11.33 20.74
CA ALA A 74 -25.80 12.51 19.93
C ALA A 74 -24.61 13.03 19.12
N GLN A 75 -23.40 12.56 19.41
CA GLN A 75 -22.16 12.90 18.73
C GLN A 75 -21.56 11.72 17.96
N GLN A 76 -22.24 10.57 17.97
CA GLN A 76 -21.85 9.40 17.21
C GLN A 76 -22.54 9.44 15.85
N TRP A 77 -21.73 9.53 14.79
CA TRP A 77 -22.15 9.62 13.42
C TRP A 77 -21.61 8.44 12.60
N ASP A 78 -22.49 7.81 11.84
CA ASP A 78 -22.18 6.83 10.82
C ASP A 78 -22.07 7.54 9.47
N VAL A 79 -20.87 7.56 8.88
CA VAL A 79 -20.67 8.03 7.50
C VAL A 79 -20.79 6.82 6.58
N ALA A 80 -21.99 6.59 6.05
CA ALA A 80 -22.32 5.39 5.30
C ALA A 80 -21.85 5.47 3.85
N SER A 81 -21.50 4.32 3.26
CA SER A 81 -21.06 4.20 1.87
C SER A 81 -22.14 4.54 0.83
N ASP A 82 -23.41 4.64 1.26
CA ASP A 82 -24.53 5.08 0.41
C ASP A 82 -24.64 6.61 0.28
N GLY A 83 -23.66 7.34 0.82
CA GLY A 83 -23.60 8.80 0.80
C GLY A 83 -24.46 9.47 1.88
N THR A 84 -25.02 8.74 2.84
CA THR A 84 -25.71 9.35 3.99
C THR A 84 -24.77 9.49 5.20
N ILE A 85 -25.00 10.50 6.03
CA ILE A 85 -24.36 10.65 7.33
C ILE A 85 -25.46 10.50 8.37
N ARG A 86 -25.33 9.59 9.34
CA ARG A 86 -26.43 9.18 10.22
C ARG A 86 -26.08 9.29 11.69
N SER A 87 -27.02 9.72 12.52
CA SER A 87 -26.90 9.67 13.98
C SER A 87 -28.26 9.37 14.59
N LEU A 88 -28.28 8.69 15.74
CA LEU A 88 -29.52 8.35 16.46
C LEU A 88 -30.60 7.68 15.57
N GLY A 89 -30.18 6.87 14.60
CA GLY A 89 -31.07 6.17 13.65
C GLY A 89 -31.69 7.04 12.55
N LYS A 90 -31.16 8.26 12.35
CA LYS A 90 -31.66 9.25 11.38
C LYS A 90 -30.51 9.86 10.57
N CYS A 91 -30.83 10.59 9.51
CA CYS A 91 -29.88 11.16 8.56
C CYS A 91 -29.64 12.66 8.83
N LEU A 92 -28.40 13.10 8.58
CA LEU A 92 -28.02 14.50 8.43
C LEU A 92 -28.72 15.04 7.18
N ASP A 93 -29.56 16.05 7.41
CA ASP A 93 -30.54 16.51 6.44
C ASP A 93 -30.45 18.03 6.31
N VAL A 94 -30.44 18.52 5.08
CA VAL A 94 -30.62 19.95 4.82
C VAL A 94 -32.11 20.26 4.86
N LYS A 95 -32.51 21.12 5.80
CA LYS A 95 -33.91 21.42 6.07
C LYS A 95 -34.65 21.87 4.81
N ASP A 96 -35.79 21.22 4.56
CA ASP A 96 -36.71 21.48 3.44
C ASP A 96 -36.04 21.38 2.04
N GLY A 97 -34.87 20.72 1.95
CA GLY A 97 -34.10 20.62 0.70
C GLY A 97 -33.47 21.94 0.24
N GLY A 98 -33.25 22.89 1.16
CA GLY A 98 -32.65 24.19 0.83
C GLY A 98 -31.27 24.08 0.19
N THR A 99 -30.99 24.88 -0.84
CA THR A 99 -29.70 24.92 -1.53
C THR A 99 -28.97 26.25 -1.39
N ALA A 100 -29.58 27.23 -0.72
CA ALA A 100 -28.99 28.54 -0.47
C ALA A 100 -27.97 28.51 0.67
N ASN A 101 -27.02 29.45 0.66
CA ASN A 101 -26.18 29.72 1.83
C ASN A 101 -27.07 30.08 3.02
N GLY A 102 -26.79 29.50 4.19
CA GLY A 102 -27.63 29.67 5.37
C GLY A 102 -28.72 28.61 5.55
N SER A 103 -28.89 27.68 4.59
CA SER A 103 -29.81 26.55 4.78
C SER A 103 -29.33 25.70 5.95
N VAL A 104 -30.16 25.56 7.00
CA VAL A 104 -29.75 24.94 8.27
C VAL A 104 -29.80 23.42 8.22
N LEU A 105 -28.92 22.77 8.98
CA LEU A 105 -28.90 21.33 9.14
C LEU A 105 -29.82 20.86 10.26
N GLN A 106 -30.47 19.73 10.02
CA GLN A 106 -31.32 19.03 10.97
C GLN A 106 -31.06 17.52 10.93
N LEU A 107 -31.57 16.83 11.93
CA LEU A 107 -31.71 15.38 11.92
C LEU A 107 -33.11 15.01 11.41
N TRP A 108 -33.20 14.11 10.43
CA TRP A 108 -34.47 13.69 9.84
C TRP A 108 -34.47 12.20 9.51
N SER A 109 -35.64 11.56 9.48
CA SER A 109 -35.77 10.18 8.99
C SER A 109 -35.05 10.01 7.65
N CYS A 110 -34.29 8.93 7.49
CA CYS A 110 -33.59 8.66 6.23
C CYS A 110 -34.60 8.35 5.12
N THR A 111 -34.73 9.26 4.15
CA THR A 111 -35.67 9.14 3.02
C THR A 111 -34.97 8.71 1.73
N GLY A 112 -33.63 8.80 1.69
CA GLY A 112 -32.84 8.59 0.47
C GLY A 112 -32.84 9.80 -0.47
N ALA A 113 -33.49 10.91 -0.09
CA ALA A 113 -33.55 12.13 -0.88
C ALA A 113 -32.17 12.80 -1.02
N ALA A 114 -32.01 13.60 -2.08
CA ALA A 114 -30.74 14.23 -2.43
C ALA A 114 -30.22 15.21 -1.36
N ASN A 115 -31.11 15.85 -0.59
CA ASN A 115 -30.75 16.73 0.52
C ASN A 115 -30.14 15.99 1.73
N GLN A 116 -30.09 14.66 1.70
CA GLN A 116 -29.45 13.79 2.68
C GLN A 116 -28.18 13.11 2.13
N LYS A 117 -27.74 13.50 0.92
CA LYS A 117 -26.56 12.94 0.27
C LYS A 117 -25.35 13.85 0.43
N TRP A 118 -24.27 13.26 0.91
CA TRP A 118 -23.05 13.91 1.34
C TRP A 118 -21.83 13.20 0.78
N THR A 119 -20.75 13.95 0.61
CA THR A 119 -19.42 13.42 0.29
C THR A 119 -18.40 14.08 1.20
N VAL A 120 -17.47 13.29 1.74
CA VAL A 120 -16.34 13.81 2.51
C VAL A 120 -15.14 13.90 1.59
N SER A 121 -14.64 15.11 1.35
CA SER A 121 -13.50 15.36 0.47
C SER A 121 -12.17 15.09 1.19
N ALA A 122 -11.10 14.83 0.42
CA ALA A 122 -9.74 14.74 0.96
C ALA A 122 -9.26 16.05 1.61
N ALA A 123 -9.85 17.18 1.22
CA ALA A 123 -9.62 18.48 1.82
C ALA A 123 -10.40 18.67 3.13
N ARG A 124 -11.04 17.61 3.67
CA ARG A 124 -11.86 17.60 4.88
C ARG A 124 -13.14 18.42 4.79
N ASP A 125 -13.66 18.61 3.58
CA ASP A 125 -14.98 19.23 3.40
C ASP A 125 -16.06 18.14 3.48
N ILE A 126 -17.17 18.41 4.15
CA ILE A 126 -18.38 17.59 4.05
C ILE A 126 -19.33 18.33 3.12
N VAL A 127 -19.49 17.82 1.89
CA VAL A 127 -20.20 18.50 0.79
C VAL A 127 -21.54 17.84 0.57
N ASN A 128 -22.62 18.63 0.57
CA ASN A 128 -23.92 18.18 0.12
C ASN A 128 -23.92 18.10 -1.41
N THR A 129 -24.21 16.92 -1.97
CA THR A 129 -24.08 16.70 -3.42
C THR A 129 -25.19 17.35 -4.25
N GLN A 130 -26.35 17.66 -3.64
CA GLN A 130 -27.42 18.38 -4.31
C GLN A 130 -27.12 19.88 -4.42
N ALA A 131 -26.64 20.47 -3.33
CA ALA A 131 -26.43 21.92 -3.24
C ALA A 131 -25.04 22.37 -3.71
N ASP A 132 -24.09 21.44 -3.86
CA ASP A 132 -22.66 21.72 -4.09
C ASP A 132 -22.10 22.72 -3.07
N LYS A 133 -22.42 22.47 -1.79
CA LYS A 133 -22.10 23.35 -0.65
C LYS A 133 -21.61 22.55 0.54
N CYS A 134 -20.77 23.19 1.33
CA CYS A 134 -20.10 22.59 2.46
C CYS A 134 -20.92 22.72 3.75
N LEU A 135 -20.81 21.71 4.62
CA LEU A 135 -21.18 21.80 6.02
C LEU A 135 -20.33 22.89 6.68
N ASP A 136 -20.98 23.85 7.31
CA ASP A 136 -20.38 25.10 7.79
C ASP A 136 -20.83 25.39 9.22
N ALA A 137 -19.87 25.68 10.11
CA ALA A 137 -20.18 26.25 11.41
C ALA A 137 -20.43 27.76 11.27
N THR A 138 -21.68 28.15 11.54
CA THR A 138 -22.17 29.51 11.27
C THR A 138 -21.30 30.57 11.92
N GLY A 139 -20.91 31.58 11.13
CA GLY A 139 -20.14 32.74 11.61
C GLY A 139 -18.71 32.42 12.05
N ASN A 140 -18.15 31.27 11.65
CA ASN A 140 -16.84 30.80 12.09
C ASN A 140 -16.72 30.80 13.64
N SER A 141 -17.83 30.48 14.30
CA SER A 141 -17.94 30.44 15.76
C SER A 141 -17.69 29.02 16.28
N SER A 142 -16.83 28.91 17.30
CA SER A 142 -16.66 27.68 18.07
C SER A 142 -17.51 27.67 19.35
N ALA A 143 -18.48 28.57 19.56
CA ALA A 143 -19.32 28.50 20.75
C ALA A 143 -20.20 27.23 20.76
N ASN A 144 -20.44 26.64 21.94
CA ASN A 144 -21.42 25.56 22.08
C ASN A 144 -22.81 26.04 21.64
N GLY A 145 -23.50 25.22 20.87
CA GLY A 145 -24.79 25.56 20.26
C GLY A 145 -24.68 26.31 18.94
N THR A 146 -23.47 26.55 18.41
CA THR A 146 -23.33 27.13 17.06
C THR A 146 -24.01 26.22 16.04
N ARG A 147 -25.02 26.72 15.33
CA ARG A 147 -25.77 25.94 14.34
C ARG A 147 -24.90 25.62 13.13
N LEU A 148 -25.05 24.41 12.61
CA LEU A 148 -24.49 24.04 11.32
C LEU A 148 -25.46 24.42 10.19
N GLN A 149 -24.88 24.92 9.11
CA GLN A 149 -25.57 25.34 7.89
C GLN A 149 -24.86 24.84 6.63
N LEU A 150 -25.49 25.01 5.48
CA LEU A 150 -24.82 25.00 4.18
C LEU A 150 -24.21 26.36 3.89
N TRP A 151 -23.00 26.34 3.34
CA TRP A 151 -22.38 27.52 2.78
C TRP A 151 -21.54 27.15 1.56
N THR A 152 -21.31 28.11 0.66
CA THR A 152 -20.34 27.95 -0.43
C THR A 152 -19.02 27.44 0.15
N CYS A 153 -18.45 26.42 -0.48
CA CYS A 153 -17.16 25.88 -0.06
C CYS A 153 -16.07 26.93 -0.27
N THR A 154 -15.54 27.47 0.83
CA THR A 154 -14.50 28.51 0.85
C THR A 154 -13.13 27.98 1.24
N GLY A 155 -13.07 26.76 1.81
CA GLY A 155 -11.87 26.20 2.41
C GLY A 155 -11.52 26.77 3.80
N ALA A 156 -12.37 27.63 4.36
CA ALA A 156 -12.19 28.20 5.69
C ALA A 156 -12.27 27.13 6.80
N ALA A 157 -11.67 27.43 7.96
CA ALA A 157 -11.53 26.50 9.06
C ALA A 157 -12.88 25.98 9.60
N ASN A 158 -13.94 26.77 9.54
CA ASN A 158 -15.30 26.39 9.94
C ASN A 158 -16.00 25.41 8.98
N GLN A 159 -15.35 25.03 7.89
CA GLN A 159 -15.84 24.03 6.92
C GLN A 159 -14.96 22.78 6.87
N LYS A 160 -13.98 22.67 7.77
CA LYS A 160 -13.05 21.55 7.84
C LYS A 160 -13.43 20.59 8.94
N TRP A 161 -13.65 19.34 8.57
CA TRP A 161 -14.21 18.31 9.43
C TRP A 161 -13.37 17.03 9.38
N THR A 162 -13.09 16.46 10.55
CA THR A 162 -12.56 15.11 10.70
C THR A 162 -13.74 14.19 10.96
N ALA A 163 -14.13 13.39 9.97
CA ALA A 163 -15.28 12.49 10.06
C ALA A 163 -14.85 11.01 10.18
N PRO A 164 -15.65 10.13 10.80
CA PRO A 164 -15.42 8.69 10.79
C PRO A 164 -15.51 8.16 9.36
N SER A 165 -14.56 7.34 8.95
CA SER A 165 -14.46 6.87 7.55
C SER A 165 -15.13 5.50 7.37
N GLY A 166 -16.42 5.47 6.98
CA GLY A 166 -17.12 4.22 6.64
C GLY A 166 -16.78 3.79 5.22
N GLY A 167 -16.17 2.61 5.08
CA GLY A 167 -15.91 1.98 3.77
C GLY A 167 -14.97 2.72 2.79
N GLY A 168 -14.43 3.89 3.15
CA GLY A 168 -13.43 4.63 2.40
C GLY A 168 -12.28 5.02 3.32
N ASN A 169 -11.28 4.13 3.41
CA ASN A 169 -9.97 4.24 4.05
C ASN A 169 -9.87 5.07 5.37
N PRO A 170 -9.50 4.45 6.51
CA PRO A 170 -8.89 5.22 7.59
C PRO A 170 -7.67 5.96 7.01
N ASP A 171 -7.46 7.24 7.33
CA ASP A 171 -6.10 7.77 7.48
C ASP A 171 -5.59 7.26 8.84
N PRO A 172 -4.68 6.28 8.89
CA PRO A 172 -4.05 5.80 10.11
C PRO A 172 -2.70 6.51 10.30
N GLY A 173 -2.54 7.76 9.84
CA GLY A 173 -1.24 8.17 9.34
C GLY A 173 -0.96 7.36 8.08
N GLY A 174 -0.77 8.05 6.95
CA GLY A 174 -0.63 7.42 5.63
C GLY A 174 0.18 6.12 5.65
N ALA A 175 -0.19 5.17 4.77
CA ALA A 175 0.29 3.78 4.80
C ALA A 175 1.77 3.71 5.23
N PRO A 176 2.12 2.84 6.20
CA PRO A 176 3.44 2.88 6.83
C PRO A 176 4.52 2.76 5.75
N MET A 177 5.74 3.24 6.04
CA MET A 177 6.90 3.09 5.13
C MET A 177 7.10 1.66 4.61
N ALA A 178 6.63 0.66 5.38
CA ALA A 178 6.56 -0.73 4.97
C ALA A 178 5.82 -0.96 3.64
N VAL A 179 4.85 -0.11 3.27
CA VAL A 179 4.12 -0.12 2.00
C VAL A 179 4.68 0.94 1.06
N ALA A 180 5.59 0.52 0.18
CA ALA A 180 6.28 1.41 -0.75
C ALA A 180 6.42 0.77 -2.13
N PRO A 181 5.35 0.74 -2.95
CA PRO A 181 5.37 0.09 -4.27
C PRO A 181 6.39 0.75 -5.21
N TYR A 182 6.91 -0.02 -6.17
CA TYR A 182 7.91 0.49 -7.11
C TYR A 182 7.29 1.47 -8.10
N ILE A 183 7.97 2.59 -8.32
CA ILE A 183 7.73 3.48 -9.46
C ILE A 183 9.04 3.61 -10.23
N TYR A 184 8.96 3.45 -11.55
CA TYR A 184 10.13 3.49 -12.42
C TYR A 184 9.97 4.52 -13.52
N ASN A 185 10.73 5.62 -13.47
CA ASN A 185 10.65 6.68 -14.48
C ASN A 185 11.21 6.27 -15.86
N GLY A 186 12.07 5.24 -15.92
CA GLY A 186 12.75 4.81 -17.15
C GLY A 186 11.98 3.81 -18.00
N TRP A 187 10.81 3.32 -17.55
CA TRP A 187 10.11 2.23 -18.22
C TRP A 187 8.59 2.30 -18.05
N GLY A 188 7.86 1.81 -19.04
CA GLY A 188 6.40 1.73 -19.02
C GLY A 188 5.73 3.11 -19.02
N SER A 189 4.58 3.20 -18.35
CA SER A 189 3.80 4.44 -18.21
C SER A 189 3.79 4.91 -16.74
N PRO A 190 4.90 5.48 -16.23
CA PRO A 190 4.97 5.93 -14.85
C PRO A 190 3.90 6.99 -14.58
N PRO A 191 3.04 6.80 -13.57
CA PRO A 191 2.03 7.79 -13.23
C PRO A 191 2.63 8.93 -12.39
N SER A 192 1.90 10.03 -12.29
CA SER A 192 2.22 11.04 -11.28
C SER A 192 2.09 10.42 -9.87
N PRO A 193 3.11 10.55 -8.99
CA PRO A 193 3.00 10.10 -7.61
C PRO A 193 1.81 10.72 -6.89
N THR A 194 1.52 12.01 -7.12
CA THR A 194 0.39 12.71 -6.52
C THR A 194 -0.94 12.02 -6.83
N THR A 195 -1.13 11.57 -8.08
CA THR A 195 -2.35 10.84 -8.48
C THR A 195 -2.51 9.57 -7.65
N VAL A 196 -1.43 8.81 -7.47
CA VAL A 196 -1.46 7.53 -6.74
C VAL A 196 -1.61 7.77 -5.23
N GLN A 197 -0.90 8.75 -4.67
CA GLN A 197 -1.02 9.14 -3.27
C GLN A 197 -2.46 9.55 -2.93
N ASN A 198 -3.09 10.37 -3.79
CA ASN A 198 -4.46 10.83 -3.60
C ASN A 198 -5.48 9.69 -3.76
N ALA A 199 -5.25 8.78 -4.69
CA ALA A 199 -6.18 7.68 -4.97
C ALA A 199 -6.09 6.52 -3.97
N THR A 200 -4.99 6.41 -3.22
CA THR A 200 -4.70 5.20 -2.43
C THR A 200 -4.29 5.45 -0.99
N GLY A 201 -3.83 6.65 -0.65
CA GLY A 201 -3.31 6.98 0.68
C GLY A 201 -1.88 6.49 0.93
N VAL A 202 -1.23 5.81 -0.02
CA VAL A 202 0.20 5.50 0.07
C VAL A 202 1.00 6.78 0.10
N LYS A 203 2.02 6.85 0.96
CA LYS A 203 2.92 8.00 1.09
C LYS A 203 4.35 7.69 0.70
N TRP A 204 4.72 6.42 0.59
CA TRP A 204 6.08 6.00 0.27
C TRP A 204 6.14 5.30 -1.09
N PHE A 205 7.22 5.52 -1.83
CA PHE A 205 7.48 4.82 -3.08
C PHE A 205 8.91 4.30 -3.11
N THR A 206 9.10 3.13 -3.70
CA THR A 206 10.42 2.63 -4.01
C THR A 206 10.80 3.10 -5.42
N LEU A 207 11.90 3.84 -5.55
CA LEU A 207 12.34 4.41 -6.83
C LEU A 207 13.34 3.47 -7.50
N ALA A 208 12.95 2.95 -8.66
CA ALA A 208 13.78 2.12 -9.52
C ALA A 208 14.50 2.97 -10.58
N PHE A 209 15.75 2.71 -10.96
CA PHE A 209 16.79 2.08 -10.15
C PHE A 209 18.01 2.99 -10.14
N VAL A 210 18.78 2.94 -9.06
CA VAL A 210 20.13 3.49 -9.03
C VAL A 210 21.09 2.42 -9.53
N LEU A 211 21.86 2.76 -10.56
CA LEU A 211 22.84 1.90 -11.22
C LEU A 211 24.19 2.61 -11.35
N SER A 212 25.20 1.84 -11.74
CA SER A 212 26.52 2.30 -12.16
C SER A 212 26.45 2.95 -13.54
N ASN A 213 27.18 4.05 -13.71
CA ASN A 213 27.37 4.67 -15.01
C ASN A 213 28.52 4.06 -15.84
N GLY A 214 28.91 2.82 -15.51
CA GLY A 214 30.13 2.18 -16.03
C GLY A 214 31.33 2.29 -15.08
N TYR A 215 31.23 3.10 -14.02
CA TYR A 215 32.18 3.20 -12.93
C TYR A 215 31.46 3.07 -11.58
N CYS A 216 32.20 3.03 -10.45
CA CYS A 216 31.61 3.10 -9.11
C CYS A 216 31.04 4.51 -8.80
N ASN A 217 30.07 4.96 -9.59
CA ASN A 217 29.39 6.23 -9.45
C ASN A 217 27.89 6.05 -9.72
N PRO A 218 27.03 6.35 -8.74
CA PRO A 218 25.59 6.13 -8.86
C PRO A 218 24.93 7.15 -9.79
N GLN A 219 24.08 6.63 -10.69
CA GLN A 219 23.16 7.39 -11.53
C GLN A 219 21.83 6.66 -11.62
N TRP A 220 20.74 7.39 -11.87
CA TRP A 220 19.45 6.76 -12.15
C TRP A 220 19.56 6.04 -13.50
N ASP A 221 19.29 4.74 -13.51
CA ASP A 221 19.38 3.89 -14.71
C ASP A 221 20.74 3.98 -15.44
N GLY A 222 21.81 4.26 -14.66
CA GLY A 222 23.19 4.31 -15.13
C GLY A 222 23.50 5.47 -16.07
N SER A 223 22.55 6.38 -16.30
CA SER A 223 22.69 7.45 -17.31
C SER A 223 22.00 8.74 -16.92
N ARG A 224 20.85 8.69 -16.25
CA ARG A 224 20.14 9.87 -15.77
C ARG A 224 20.84 10.45 -14.54
N PRO A 225 20.96 11.79 -14.46
CA PRO A 225 21.76 12.43 -13.42
C PRO A 225 21.16 12.18 -12.03
N LEU A 226 22.03 11.96 -11.04
CA LEU A 226 21.62 11.70 -9.66
C LEU A 226 20.77 12.85 -9.08
N THR A 227 20.98 14.09 -9.50
CA THR A 227 20.17 15.26 -9.12
C THR A 227 19.88 16.13 -10.35
N GLY A 228 18.88 16.98 -10.29
CA GLY A 228 18.43 17.88 -11.36
C GLY A 228 17.51 17.24 -12.41
N GLY A 229 17.35 15.92 -12.39
CA GLY A 229 16.54 15.17 -13.37
C GLY A 229 15.12 14.83 -12.92
N VAL A 230 14.43 14.06 -13.77
CA VAL A 230 13.07 13.56 -13.54
C VAL A 230 12.95 12.81 -12.21
N ASP A 231 13.96 12.02 -11.84
CA ASP A 231 13.92 11.25 -10.61
C ASP A 231 13.92 12.14 -9.36
N GLN A 232 14.69 13.24 -9.35
CA GLN A 232 14.61 14.23 -8.26
C GLN A 232 13.24 14.96 -8.26
N GLN A 233 12.66 15.23 -9.43
CA GLN A 233 11.30 15.78 -9.50
C GLN A 233 10.26 14.82 -8.90
N THR A 234 10.41 13.52 -9.13
CA THR A 234 9.58 12.48 -8.49
C THR A 234 9.76 12.51 -6.96
N VAL A 235 10.99 12.59 -6.45
CA VAL A 235 11.25 12.73 -5.01
C VAL A 235 10.55 13.96 -4.43
N ASN A 236 10.71 15.12 -5.09
CA ASN A 236 10.09 16.37 -4.65
C ASN A 236 8.56 16.28 -4.65
N THR A 237 7.98 15.63 -5.67
CA THR A 237 6.53 15.43 -5.80
C THR A 237 5.99 14.55 -4.67
N VAL A 238 6.67 13.43 -4.38
CA VAL A 238 6.28 12.53 -3.28
C VAL A 238 6.32 13.26 -1.94
N ARG A 239 7.37 14.06 -1.70
CA ARG A 239 7.54 14.85 -0.46
C ARG A 239 6.52 15.97 -0.32
N ALA A 240 6.19 16.65 -1.42
CA ALA A 240 5.10 17.64 -1.44
C ALA A 240 3.74 16.99 -1.08
N GLY A 241 3.55 15.71 -1.39
CA GLY A 241 2.39 14.92 -0.97
C GLY A 241 2.41 14.41 0.48
N GLY A 242 3.38 14.85 1.30
CA GLY A 242 3.56 14.42 2.69
C GLY A 242 4.22 13.04 2.84
N GLY A 243 4.90 12.60 1.80
CA GLY A 243 5.56 11.29 1.72
C GLY A 243 7.08 11.37 1.69
N ASP A 244 7.72 10.24 1.41
CA ASP A 244 9.15 10.18 1.13
C ASP A 244 9.47 8.93 0.28
N VAL A 245 10.73 8.74 -0.11
CA VAL A 245 11.12 7.71 -1.08
C VAL A 245 12.13 6.72 -0.53
N ILE A 246 12.21 5.56 -1.20
CA ILE A 246 13.18 4.51 -0.98
C ILE A 246 13.89 4.23 -2.31
N PRO A 247 15.02 4.87 -2.62
CA PRO A 247 15.83 4.50 -3.77
C PRO A 247 16.24 3.03 -3.69
N SER A 248 15.98 2.30 -4.78
CA SER A 248 16.38 0.91 -4.96
C SER A 248 17.61 0.85 -5.86
N PHE A 249 18.65 0.16 -5.39
CA PHE A 249 19.91 -0.07 -6.11
C PHE A 249 19.86 -1.44 -6.78
N GLY A 250 20.26 -1.51 -8.06
CA GLY A 250 20.30 -2.78 -8.80
C GLY A 250 19.07 -3.02 -9.68
N GLY A 251 18.36 -4.12 -9.47
CA GLY A 251 17.30 -4.64 -10.33
C GLY A 251 17.79 -5.64 -11.39
N TRP A 252 16.89 -6.11 -12.26
CA TRP A 252 17.20 -7.20 -13.20
C TRP A 252 18.28 -6.81 -14.22
N SER A 253 18.22 -5.58 -14.73
CA SER A 253 19.02 -5.11 -15.87
C SER A 253 19.97 -3.96 -15.52
N GLY A 254 20.94 -3.72 -16.40
CA GLY A 254 21.89 -2.62 -16.31
C GLY A 254 23.12 -2.90 -15.43
N ASN A 255 24.00 -1.91 -15.35
CA ASN A 255 25.28 -2.06 -14.64
C ASN A 255 25.07 -1.85 -13.13
N LYS A 256 25.21 -2.91 -12.34
CA LYS A 256 25.03 -2.87 -10.89
C LYS A 256 26.22 -2.21 -10.19
N LEU A 257 25.97 -1.37 -9.18
CA LEU A 257 27.05 -0.79 -8.37
C LEU A 257 27.79 -1.88 -7.60
N GLU A 258 27.05 -2.87 -7.13
CA GLU A 258 27.51 -4.05 -6.40
C GLU A 258 28.61 -4.79 -7.18
N SER A 259 28.43 -4.88 -8.50
CA SER A 259 29.38 -5.49 -9.42
C SER A 259 30.47 -4.51 -9.90
N SER A 260 30.15 -3.22 -10.04
CA SER A 260 31.04 -2.21 -10.63
C SER A 260 32.08 -1.63 -9.66
N CYS A 261 31.77 -1.59 -8.37
CA CYS A 261 32.67 -1.08 -7.34
C CYS A 261 33.75 -2.12 -6.99
N GLY A 262 35.01 -1.70 -6.87
CA GLY A 262 36.13 -2.61 -6.63
C GLY A 262 36.23 -3.11 -5.19
N SER A 263 35.66 -2.37 -4.24
CA SER A 263 35.71 -2.69 -2.82
C SER A 263 34.40 -2.38 -2.08
N ALA A 264 34.25 -2.90 -0.86
CA ALA A 264 33.12 -2.59 0.01
C ALA A 264 33.10 -1.10 0.41
N GLY A 265 34.27 -0.48 0.60
CA GLY A 265 34.38 0.94 0.92
C GLY A 265 33.91 1.84 -0.23
N GLU A 266 34.29 1.51 -1.47
CA GLU A 266 33.81 2.21 -2.66
C GLU A 266 32.29 2.05 -2.83
N LEU A 267 31.77 0.83 -2.65
CA LEU A 267 30.34 0.57 -2.74
C LEU A 267 29.55 1.34 -1.66
N ALA A 268 30.04 1.35 -0.42
CA ALA A 268 29.45 2.14 0.66
C ALA A 268 29.48 3.65 0.33
N ALA A 269 30.57 4.16 -0.25
CA ALA A 269 30.64 5.56 -0.68
C ALA A 269 29.62 5.89 -1.78
N ALA A 270 29.41 4.97 -2.73
CA ALA A 270 28.39 5.12 -3.77
C ALA A 270 26.97 5.16 -3.18
N TYR A 271 26.63 4.23 -2.28
CA TYR A 271 25.34 4.27 -1.57
C TYR A 271 25.17 5.56 -0.75
N GLN A 272 26.21 5.96 -0.01
CA GLN A 272 26.20 7.17 0.82
C GLN A 272 25.96 8.44 -0.02
N LYS A 273 26.50 8.49 -1.25
CA LYS A 273 26.28 9.62 -2.16
C LYS A 273 24.80 9.83 -2.46
N VAL A 274 24.03 8.75 -2.66
CA VAL A 274 22.58 8.83 -2.90
C VAL A 274 21.83 9.17 -1.61
N ILE A 275 22.22 8.56 -0.48
CA ILE A 275 21.66 8.88 0.85
C ILE A 275 21.79 10.37 1.14
N ASN A 276 22.97 10.94 0.92
CA ASN A 276 23.24 12.36 1.16
C ASN A 276 22.50 13.27 0.18
N ALA A 277 22.43 12.89 -1.11
CA ALA A 277 21.77 13.69 -2.13
C ALA A 277 20.29 13.96 -1.82
N TYR A 278 19.64 13.03 -1.12
CA TYR A 278 18.22 13.11 -0.83
C TYR A 278 17.87 13.18 0.66
N GLY A 279 18.82 12.97 1.58
CA GLY A 279 18.54 12.86 3.02
C GLY A 279 17.65 11.65 3.32
N LEU A 280 18.04 10.47 2.81
CA LEU A 280 17.19 9.28 2.84
C LEU A 280 17.05 8.69 4.24
N LYS A 281 15.84 8.17 4.52
CA LYS A 281 15.53 7.40 5.72
C LYS A 281 15.56 5.89 5.49
N ALA A 282 15.55 5.48 4.23
CA ALA A 282 15.53 4.08 3.84
C ALA A 282 16.19 3.89 2.47
N ILE A 283 16.81 2.73 2.28
CA ILE A 283 17.32 2.25 1.00
C ILE A 283 16.91 0.80 0.77
N ASP A 284 16.85 0.41 -0.49
CA ASP A 284 16.60 -0.96 -0.92
C ASP A 284 17.72 -1.44 -1.83
N ILE A 285 18.27 -2.63 -1.60
CA ILE A 285 19.25 -3.26 -2.47
C ILE A 285 18.55 -4.41 -3.20
N ASP A 286 18.16 -4.18 -4.44
CA ASP A 286 17.56 -5.17 -5.32
C ASP A 286 18.67 -5.92 -6.07
N ILE A 287 19.15 -7.00 -5.46
CA ILE A 287 20.32 -7.75 -5.92
C ILE A 287 19.89 -9.02 -6.65
N GLU A 288 20.06 -9.00 -7.96
CA GLU A 288 19.61 -10.09 -8.85
C GLU A 288 20.73 -10.62 -9.76
N ALA A 289 20.45 -11.70 -10.48
CA ALA A 289 21.30 -12.28 -11.55
C ALA A 289 22.77 -12.44 -11.13
N ALA A 290 23.72 -12.11 -12.02
CA ALA A 290 25.15 -12.30 -11.78
C ALA A 290 25.70 -11.59 -10.52
N ALA A 291 25.06 -10.50 -10.07
CA ALA A 291 25.44 -9.85 -8.81
C ALA A 291 25.02 -10.68 -7.60
N TYR A 292 23.84 -11.29 -7.64
CA TYR A 292 23.36 -12.21 -6.62
C TYR A 292 24.18 -13.51 -6.61
N ASP A 293 24.45 -14.08 -7.79
CA ASP A 293 25.11 -15.38 -7.92
C ASP A 293 26.60 -15.37 -7.51
N SER A 294 27.20 -14.18 -7.36
CA SER A 294 28.61 -14.02 -7.03
C SER A 294 28.84 -13.90 -5.51
N PRO A 295 29.47 -14.90 -4.85
CA PRO A 295 29.76 -14.83 -3.41
C PRO A 295 30.61 -13.61 -3.02
N THR A 296 31.51 -13.19 -3.92
CA THR A 296 32.35 -11.99 -3.75
C THR A 296 31.51 -10.73 -3.74
N VAL A 297 30.56 -10.60 -4.67
CA VAL A 297 29.65 -9.45 -4.73
C VAL A 297 28.73 -9.44 -3.51
N GLN A 298 28.16 -10.59 -3.14
CA GLN A 298 27.36 -10.71 -1.91
C GLN A 298 28.14 -10.22 -0.68
N GLN A 299 29.39 -10.68 -0.48
CA GLN A 299 30.22 -10.26 0.65
C GLN A 299 30.49 -8.76 0.63
N ARG A 300 30.85 -8.22 -0.54
CA ARG A 300 31.10 -6.79 -0.74
C ARG A 300 29.88 -5.95 -0.38
N THR A 301 28.70 -6.35 -0.82
CA THR A 301 27.43 -5.69 -0.50
C THR A 301 27.16 -5.74 1.00
N VAL A 302 27.33 -6.89 1.64
CA VAL A 302 27.17 -7.05 3.10
C VAL A 302 28.10 -6.10 3.86
N ASP A 303 29.39 -6.07 3.52
CA ASP A 303 30.37 -5.23 4.20
C ASP A 303 30.11 -3.73 3.96
N ALA A 304 29.69 -3.36 2.75
CA ALA A 304 29.29 -1.98 2.44
C ALA A 304 28.08 -1.54 3.26
N LEU A 305 27.07 -2.40 3.41
CA LEU A 305 25.87 -2.11 4.20
C LEU A 305 26.16 -1.99 5.70
N LYS A 306 27.16 -2.70 6.23
CA LYS A 306 27.63 -2.49 7.60
C LYS A 306 28.17 -1.07 7.79
N THR A 307 28.96 -0.57 6.84
CA THR A 307 29.43 0.82 6.85
C THR A 307 28.27 1.81 6.74
N ILE A 308 27.30 1.58 5.86
CA ILE A 308 26.10 2.44 5.74
C ILE A 308 25.32 2.49 7.06
N ARG A 309 25.08 1.34 7.70
CA ARG A 309 24.36 1.28 8.98
C ARG A 309 25.10 2.02 10.09
N ALA A 310 26.43 1.88 10.14
CA ALA A 310 27.27 2.59 11.12
C ALA A 310 27.26 4.12 10.91
N ASN A 311 27.27 4.57 9.65
CA ASN A 311 27.35 5.99 9.30
C ASN A 311 26.01 6.71 9.38
N ASN A 312 24.88 6.00 9.31
CA ASN A 312 23.54 6.58 9.25
C ASN A 312 22.62 5.97 10.31
N PRO A 313 22.75 6.37 11.60
CA PRO A 313 21.87 5.90 12.65
C PRO A 313 20.39 6.13 12.29
N GLY A 314 19.59 5.05 12.35
CA GLY A 314 18.16 5.11 12.04
C GLY A 314 17.78 4.87 10.58
N ILE A 315 18.75 4.73 9.66
CA ILE A 315 18.45 4.34 8.28
C ILE A 315 17.86 2.92 8.24
N LYS A 316 16.81 2.73 7.43
CA LYS A 316 16.23 1.43 7.14
C LYS A 316 16.91 0.81 5.93
N ILE A 317 17.31 -0.46 6.06
CA ILE A 317 17.94 -1.19 4.96
C ILE A 317 17.04 -2.37 4.58
N TYR A 318 16.65 -2.41 3.31
CA TYR A 318 15.95 -3.53 2.69
C TYR A 318 16.88 -4.22 1.70
N ILE A 319 16.80 -5.54 1.63
CA ILE A 319 17.47 -6.33 0.60
C ILE A 319 16.40 -7.13 -0.12
N THR A 320 16.24 -6.87 -1.42
CA THR A 320 15.26 -7.50 -2.31
C THR A 320 15.97 -8.46 -3.27
N PHE A 321 15.44 -9.68 -3.43
CA PHE A 321 16.05 -10.73 -4.26
C PHE A 321 15.04 -11.80 -4.68
N GLY A 322 15.39 -12.59 -5.68
CA GLY A 322 14.57 -13.68 -6.20
C GLY A 322 14.34 -14.81 -5.19
N THR A 323 13.32 -15.63 -5.42
CA THR A 323 12.99 -16.79 -4.58
C THR A 323 12.44 -17.94 -5.43
N GLY A 324 12.51 -19.16 -4.91
CA GLY A 324 11.68 -20.26 -5.39
C GLY A 324 10.31 -20.28 -4.72
N GLN A 325 9.45 -21.21 -5.14
CA GLN A 325 8.10 -21.39 -4.56
C GLN A 325 8.10 -21.78 -3.07
N ASN A 326 9.23 -22.29 -2.56
CA ASN A 326 9.38 -22.74 -1.17
C ASN A 326 10.36 -21.86 -0.38
N GLY A 327 10.66 -20.66 -0.87
CA GLY A 327 11.63 -19.74 -0.28
C GLY A 327 12.90 -19.60 -1.11
N PRO A 328 13.77 -18.64 -0.73
CA PRO A 328 15.01 -18.41 -1.42
C PRO A 328 16.08 -19.42 -0.99
N ASP A 329 17.23 -19.42 -1.67
CA ASP A 329 18.43 -19.98 -1.06
C ASP A 329 18.88 -19.13 0.14
N THR A 330 19.90 -19.62 0.86
CA THR A 330 20.34 -19.01 2.12
C THR A 330 21.69 -18.32 2.04
N SER A 331 22.31 -18.25 0.86
CA SER A 331 23.70 -17.80 0.70
C SER A 331 23.94 -16.37 1.21
N LEU A 332 23.15 -15.41 0.72
CA LEU A 332 23.27 -14.01 1.10
C LEU A 332 22.85 -13.76 2.56
N ILE A 333 21.77 -14.41 3.01
CA ILE A 333 21.26 -14.28 4.39
C ILE A 333 22.30 -14.79 5.40
N ASN A 334 22.86 -15.99 5.17
CA ASN A 334 23.87 -16.58 6.05
C ASN A 334 25.16 -15.77 6.06
N ARG A 335 25.54 -15.20 4.91
CA ARG A 335 26.71 -14.33 4.80
C ARG A 335 26.55 -13.04 5.59
N ALA A 336 25.39 -12.41 5.49
CA ALA A 336 25.05 -11.23 6.29
C ALA A 336 25.06 -11.55 7.79
N ALA A 337 24.42 -12.64 8.21
CA ALA A 337 24.38 -13.07 9.60
C ALA A 337 25.79 -13.36 10.15
N SER A 338 26.60 -14.12 9.41
CA SER A 338 27.98 -14.45 9.79
C SER A 338 28.88 -13.21 9.87
N SER A 339 28.58 -12.18 9.07
CA SER A 339 29.30 -10.90 9.09
C SER A 339 28.77 -9.94 10.16
N GLY A 340 27.70 -10.30 10.88
CA GLY A 340 27.05 -9.45 11.89
C GLY A 340 26.20 -8.31 11.30
N LEU A 341 25.87 -8.34 10.01
CA LEU A 341 24.94 -7.38 9.42
C LEU A 341 23.52 -7.78 9.80
N THR A 342 22.75 -6.84 10.35
CA THR A 342 21.29 -6.95 10.41
C THR A 342 20.67 -5.95 9.45
N VAL A 343 19.50 -6.30 8.91
CA VAL A 343 18.69 -5.44 8.04
C VAL A 343 17.28 -5.29 8.60
N ASP A 344 16.54 -4.32 8.08
CA ASP A 344 15.17 -4.06 8.52
C ASP A 344 14.17 -4.97 7.79
N SER A 345 14.48 -5.41 6.56
CA SER A 345 13.75 -6.49 5.90
C SER A 345 14.60 -7.24 4.89
N TRP A 346 14.53 -8.58 4.94
CA TRP A 346 14.80 -9.46 3.81
C TRP A 346 13.54 -9.59 2.99
N THR A 347 13.55 -9.19 1.72
CA THR A 347 12.36 -9.13 0.87
C THR A 347 12.52 -10.04 -0.34
N ILE A 348 11.55 -10.94 -0.55
CA ILE A 348 11.56 -11.84 -1.71
C ILE A 348 10.68 -11.32 -2.84
N MET A 349 11.00 -11.73 -4.07
CA MET A 349 10.20 -11.53 -5.27
C MET A 349 9.49 -12.82 -5.72
N PRO A 350 8.31 -13.16 -5.16
CA PRO A 350 7.66 -14.45 -5.39
C PRO A 350 6.83 -14.47 -6.68
N PHE A 351 7.47 -14.30 -7.81
CA PHE A 351 6.89 -14.37 -9.14
C PHE A 351 7.93 -14.89 -10.14
N ASN A 352 7.52 -15.14 -11.38
CA ASN A 352 8.36 -15.74 -12.41
C ASN A 352 8.82 -17.18 -12.09
N PHE A 353 7.94 -17.99 -11.49
CA PHE A 353 8.23 -19.39 -11.18
C PHE A 353 8.13 -20.34 -12.38
N GLY A 354 7.44 -19.94 -13.45
CA GLY A 354 7.24 -20.73 -14.67
C GLY A 354 6.02 -21.66 -14.62
N GLY A 355 5.06 -21.41 -13.72
CA GLY A 355 3.86 -22.24 -13.51
C GLY A 355 2.55 -21.52 -13.83
N ASN A 356 2.16 -21.46 -15.11
CA ASN A 356 0.92 -20.78 -15.49
C ASN A 356 -0.33 -21.47 -14.90
N GLY A 357 -1.29 -20.68 -14.42
CA GLY A 357 -2.54 -21.15 -13.81
C GLY A 357 -2.45 -21.53 -12.32
N GLN A 358 -1.30 -21.37 -11.67
CA GLN A 358 -1.18 -21.57 -10.22
C GLN A 358 -1.71 -20.37 -9.43
N ASN A 359 -2.19 -20.62 -8.21
CA ASN A 359 -2.65 -19.55 -7.31
C ASN A 359 -1.44 -18.79 -6.71
N MET A 360 -1.17 -17.60 -7.25
CA MET A 360 0.04 -16.84 -6.93
C MET A 360 0.03 -16.27 -5.51
N GLY A 361 -1.14 -16.00 -4.92
CA GLY A 361 -1.23 -15.60 -3.51
C GLY A 361 -0.75 -16.70 -2.57
N THR A 362 -1.17 -17.95 -2.82
CA THR A 362 -0.75 -19.12 -2.05
C THR A 362 0.74 -19.41 -2.22
N LEU A 363 1.27 -19.29 -3.45
CA LEU A 363 2.70 -19.47 -3.70
C LEU A 363 3.54 -18.37 -3.04
N SER A 364 3.07 -17.12 -3.06
CA SER A 364 3.73 -16.00 -2.38
C SER A 364 3.84 -16.23 -0.88
N VAL A 365 2.75 -16.68 -0.23
CA VAL A 365 2.74 -17.03 1.19
C VAL A 365 3.70 -18.19 1.48
N ARG A 366 3.71 -19.23 0.64
CA ARG A 366 4.61 -20.39 0.79
C ARG A 366 6.08 -19.98 0.69
N ALA A 367 6.42 -19.14 -0.30
CA ALA A 367 7.77 -18.63 -0.44
C ALA A 367 8.18 -17.77 0.78
N ALA A 368 7.25 -16.97 1.32
CA ALA A 368 7.49 -16.16 2.51
C ALA A 368 7.75 -17.00 3.78
N GLU A 369 7.08 -18.15 3.94
CA GLU A 369 7.37 -19.11 5.03
C GLU A 369 8.78 -19.70 4.92
N GLY A 370 9.21 -20.00 3.69
CA GLY A 370 10.58 -20.45 3.41
C GLY A 370 11.61 -19.37 3.76
N LEU A 371 11.37 -18.14 3.34
CA LEU A 371 12.19 -16.98 3.69
C LEU A 371 12.27 -16.80 5.21
N LYS A 372 11.14 -16.81 5.92
CA LYS A 372 11.12 -16.70 7.38
C LYS A 372 11.99 -17.77 8.03
N THR A 373 11.92 -19.00 7.52
CA THR A 373 12.74 -20.11 8.04
C THR A 373 14.22 -19.87 7.80
N ALA A 374 14.62 -19.37 6.63
CA ALA A 374 16.00 -19.00 6.34
C ALA A 374 16.52 -17.92 7.29
N VAL A 375 15.75 -16.84 7.50
CA VAL A 375 16.10 -15.74 8.40
C VAL A 375 16.17 -16.22 9.86
N LYS A 376 15.19 -17.00 10.30
CA LYS A 376 15.16 -17.60 11.64
C LYS A 376 16.44 -18.38 11.92
N ASN A 377 16.82 -19.27 11.00
CA ASN A 377 17.96 -20.15 11.18
C ASN A 377 19.30 -19.40 11.14
N ALA A 378 19.43 -18.42 10.24
CA ALA A 378 20.66 -17.66 10.09
C ALA A 378 20.98 -16.79 11.31
N TYR A 379 19.95 -16.20 11.93
CA TYR A 379 20.10 -15.24 13.03
C TYR A 379 19.75 -15.79 14.42
N GLY A 380 19.21 -17.01 14.50
CA GLY A 380 18.77 -17.62 15.76
C GLY A 380 17.52 -16.96 16.36
N TYR A 381 16.68 -16.33 15.53
CA TYR A 381 15.48 -15.61 15.98
C TYR A 381 14.33 -16.53 16.42
N GLY A 382 13.39 -15.97 17.17
CA GLY A 382 12.05 -16.55 17.32
C GLY A 382 11.23 -16.41 16.03
N ASP A 383 10.10 -17.13 15.92
CA ASP A 383 9.27 -17.05 14.71
C ASP A 383 8.69 -15.65 14.47
N ASP A 384 8.14 -14.99 15.50
CA ASP A 384 7.58 -13.63 15.37
C ASP A 384 8.64 -12.61 14.94
N GLU A 385 9.82 -12.65 15.56
CA GLU A 385 10.93 -11.78 15.18
C GLU A 385 11.37 -12.04 13.73
N ALA A 386 11.46 -13.31 13.32
CA ALA A 386 11.81 -13.64 11.94
C ALA A 386 10.77 -13.11 10.94
N TYR A 387 9.46 -13.20 11.20
CA TYR A 387 8.44 -12.58 10.34
C TYR A 387 8.58 -11.05 10.28
N ARG A 388 8.84 -10.39 11.41
CA ARG A 388 9.09 -8.94 11.48
C ARG A 388 10.41 -8.51 10.84
N LYS A 389 11.18 -9.44 10.27
CA LYS A 389 12.40 -9.21 9.50
C LYS A 389 12.25 -9.60 8.03
N THR A 390 11.06 -10.01 7.60
CA THR A 390 10.81 -10.44 6.21
C THR A 390 9.81 -9.54 5.50
N GLY A 391 9.77 -9.64 4.18
CA GLY A 391 8.90 -8.85 3.33
C GLY A 391 8.63 -9.52 1.99
N ILE A 392 7.63 -9.00 1.28
CA ILE A 392 7.23 -9.47 -0.04
C ILE A 392 7.23 -8.29 -1.01
N SER A 393 7.94 -8.45 -2.13
CA SER A 393 7.88 -7.61 -3.32
C SER A 393 7.22 -8.42 -4.43
N SER A 394 5.89 -8.40 -4.55
CA SER A 394 5.21 -9.20 -5.60
C SER A 394 5.29 -8.52 -6.97
N MET A 395 4.61 -9.06 -7.98
CA MET A 395 4.38 -8.39 -9.26
C MET A 395 2.87 -8.32 -9.50
N ASN A 396 2.34 -7.20 -9.99
CA ASN A 396 0.91 -7.09 -10.23
C ASN A 396 0.53 -7.55 -11.65
N GLY A 397 -0.49 -8.37 -11.80
CA GLY A 397 -0.97 -8.79 -13.11
C GLY A 397 -0.13 -9.87 -13.78
N VAL A 398 -0.02 -9.81 -15.10
CA VAL A 398 0.70 -10.81 -15.92
C VAL A 398 2.21 -10.66 -15.74
N THR A 399 2.91 -11.75 -15.43
CA THR A 399 4.36 -11.77 -15.22
C THR A 399 5.12 -12.06 -16.52
N ASP A 400 6.45 -11.99 -16.49
CA ASP A 400 7.30 -12.21 -17.67
C ASP A 400 7.21 -13.63 -18.22
N VAL A 401 6.80 -14.59 -17.38
CA VAL A 401 6.61 -16.00 -17.75
C VAL A 401 5.13 -16.37 -17.91
N GLY A 402 4.24 -15.38 -17.96
CA GLY A 402 2.81 -15.56 -18.21
C GLY A 402 1.98 -16.03 -17.01
N GLU A 403 2.53 -15.99 -15.79
CA GLU A 403 1.72 -16.16 -14.58
C GLU A 403 0.78 -14.97 -14.41
N THR A 404 -0.35 -15.17 -13.73
CA THR A 404 -1.32 -14.11 -13.51
C THR A 404 -1.48 -13.87 -12.01
N ILE A 405 -1.05 -12.70 -11.55
CA ILE A 405 -1.17 -12.28 -10.15
C ILE A 405 -2.33 -11.27 -10.04
N THR A 406 -3.42 -11.69 -9.42
CA THR A 406 -4.67 -10.93 -9.37
C THR A 406 -4.76 -10.03 -8.14
N VAL A 407 -5.75 -9.13 -8.12
CA VAL A 407 -6.08 -8.34 -6.92
C VAL A 407 -6.47 -9.25 -5.74
N ALA A 408 -7.06 -10.43 -6.00
CA ALA A 408 -7.38 -11.40 -4.96
C ALA A 408 -6.12 -12.01 -4.34
N ASP A 409 -5.09 -12.30 -5.14
CA ASP A 409 -3.79 -12.77 -4.64
C ASP A 409 -3.13 -11.73 -3.74
N PHE A 410 -3.22 -10.44 -4.08
CA PHE A 410 -2.74 -9.36 -3.23
C PHE A 410 -3.51 -9.24 -1.91
N ARG A 411 -4.81 -9.55 -1.88
CA ARG A 411 -5.57 -9.62 -0.62
C ARG A 411 -5.10 -10.78 0.26
N THR A 412 -4.76 -11.92 -0.34
CA THR A 412 -4.14 -13.04 0.38
C THR A 412 -2.79 -12.65 0.97
N ILE A 413 -1.94 -11.99 0.17
CA ILE A 413 -0.64 -11.48 0.62
C ILE A 413 -0.79 -10.46 1.76
N LEU A 414 -1.73 -9.51 1.63
CA LEU A 414 -2.02 -8.53 2.68
C LEU A 414 -2.46 -9.21 3.98
N ALA A 415 -3.41 -10.14 3.92
CA ALA A 415 -3.94 -10.82 5.10
C ALA A 415 -2.83 -11.59 5.84
N TYR A 416 -1.98 -12.30 5.08
CA TYR A 416 -0.80 -12.96 5.62
C TYR A 416 0.15 -11.95 6.30
N ALA A 417 0.44 -10.85 5.61
CA ALA A 417 1.35 -9.85 6.12
C ALA A 417 0.85 -9.19 7.41
N GLN A 418 -0.45 -8.85 7.48
CA GLN A 418 -1.09 -8.31 8.69
C GLN A 418 -1.06 -9.30 9.84
N GLN A 419 -1.31 -10.59 9.56
CA GLN A 419 -1.27 -11.62 10.59
C GLN A 419 0.15 -11.84 11.14
N ARG A 420 1.18 -11.65 10.31
CA ARG A 420 2.59 -11.94 10.64
C ARG A 420 3.42 -10.72 10.95
N HIS A 421 2.86 -9.52 10.83
CA HIS A 421 3.55 -8.26 11.04
C HIS A 421 4.84 -8.10 10.22
N LEU A 422 4.78 -8.41 8.92
CA LEU A 422 5.93 -8.31 8.02
C LEU A 422 6.54 -6.88 8.00
N ALA A 423 7.86 -6.80 7.82
CA ALA A 423 8.55 -5.51 7.77
C ALA A 423 8.28 -4.70 6.49
N ARG A 424 7.91 -5.38 5.39
CA ARG A 424 7.79 -4.75 4.08
C ARG A 424 6.78 -5.46 3.16
N LEU A 425 5.98 -4.65 2.48
CA LEU A 425 5.04 -5.03 1.43
C LEU A 425 5.21 -4.08 0.26
N THR A 426 5.68 -4.57 -0.87
CA THR A 426 5.85 -3.78 -2.09
C THR A 426 5.51 -4.64 -3.30
N PHE A 427 5.56 -4.06 -4.49
CA PHE A 427 5.41 -4.79 -5.73
C PHE A 427 5.95 -4.03 -6.92
N TRP A 428 6.27 -4.79 -7.97
CA TRP A 428 6.50 -4.31 -9.32
C TRP A 428 5.20 -4.34 -10.14
N SER A 429 4.60 -3.23 -10.54
CA SER A 429 4.91 -1.84 -10.16
C SER A 429 3.68 -0.94 -10.33
N VAL A 430 3.72 0.25 -9.75
CA VAL A 430 2.66 1.26 -9.90
C VAL A 430 2.49 1.67 -11.36
N ASN A 431 3.55 1.58 -12.17
CA ASN A 431 3.52 1.82 -13.62
C ASN A 431 2.47 0.98 -14.35
N ARG A 432 2.12 -0.18 -13.79
CA ARG A 432 1.20 -1.15 -14.39
C ARG A 432 -0.15 -1.22 -13.70
N ASP A 433 -0.35 -0.52 -12.58
CA ASP A 433 -1.51 -0.68 -11.70
C ASP A 433 -2.78 0.00 -12.24
N ARG A 434 -3.26 -0.47 -13.38
CA ARG A 434 -4.43 0.02 -14.10
C ARG A 434 -4.96 -1.00 -15.11
N PRO A 435 -6.26 -0.96 -15.44
CA PRO A 435 -6.81 -1.78 -16.51
C PRO A 435 -6.21 -1.42 -17.86
N CYS A 436 -6.12 -2.41 -18.75
CA CYS A 436 -5.59 -2.23 -20.10
C CYS A 436 -6.67 -1.63 -21.01
N THR A 437 -6.38 -0.47 -21.63
CA THR A 437 -7.23 0.17 -22.65
C THR A 437 -6.63 0.02 -24.06
N GLY A 438 -5.69 -0.91 -24.22
CA GLY A 438 -4.76 -1.05 -25.35
C GLY A 438 -3.31 -1.13 -24.85
N GLY A 439 -2.39 -1.69 -25.64
CA GLY A 439 -0.98 -1.91 -25.24
C GLY A 439 -0.74 -3.23 -24.49
N GLY A 440 0.53 -3.52 -24.19
CA GLY A 440 0.97 -4.75 -23.52
C GLY A 440 1.00 -4.64 -21.99
N ALA A 441 1.22 -5.79 -21.35
CA ALA A 441 1.31 -5.92 -19.90
C ALA A 441 2.44 -5.09 -19.25
N ASP A 442 3.27 -4.39 -20.01
CA ASP A 442 4.29 -3.48 -19.49
C ASP A 442 3.74 -2.09 -19.10
N THR A 443 2.54 -1.74 -19.58
CA THR A 443 1.91 -0.42 -19.38
C THR A 443 0.61 -0.47 -18.56
N CYS A 444 0.13 -1.69 -18.30
CA CYS A 444 -1.05 -2.04 -17.52
C CYS A 444 -0.86 -3.45 -16.97
N SER A 445 -1.71 -3.94 -16.08
CA SER A 445 -1.46 -5.24 -15.43
C SER A 445 -1.83 -6.44 -16.29
N GLY A 446 -2.65 -6.27 -17.32
CA GLY A 446 -3.18 -7.39 -18.11
C GLY A 446 -4.26 -8.21 -17.39
N VAL A 447 -4.75 -7.76 -16.23
CA VAL A 447 -5.81 -8.45 -15.47
C VAL A 447 -6.98 -7.53 -15.16
N SER A 448 -8.12 -8.12 -14.77
CA SER A 448 -9.29 -7.36 -14.33
C SER A 448 -8.98 -6.59 -13.03
N GLN A 449 -9.05 -5.26 -13.11
CA GLN A 449 -8.87 -4.35 -11.99
C GLN A 449 -9.46 -2.97 -12.31
N SER A 450 -9.67 -2.16 -11.27
CA SER A 450 -9.76 -0.70 -11.37
C SER A 450 -8.37 -0.07 -11.22
N ALA A 451 -8.22 1.19 -11.65
CA ALA A 451 -6.97 1.92 -11.52
C ALA A 451 -6.53 2.01 -10.05
N TRP A 452 -5.30 1.58 -9.76
CA TRP A 452 -4.67 1.59 -8.44
C TRP A 452 -5.19 0.56 -7.42
N ASP A 453 -5.87 -0.50 -7.86
CA ASP A 453 -6.41 -1.53 -6.96
C ASP A 453 -5.31 -2.26 -6.19
N PHE A 454 -4.21 -2.63 -6.83
CA PHE A 454 -3.12 -3.35 -6.17
C PHE A 454 -2.48 -2.49 -5.07
N THR A 455 -2.23 -1.22 -5.38
CA THR A 455 -1.74 -0.23 -4.43
C THR A 455 -2.75 -0.01 -3.29
N ARG A 456 -4.05 0.13 -3.56
CA ARG A 456 -5.10 0.27 -2.53
C ARG A 456 -5.21 -0.93 -1.61
N VAL A 457 -4.98 -2.15 -2.11
CA VAL A 457 -4.96 -3.34 -1.26
C VAL A 457 -3.79 -3.25 -0.30
N LEU A 458 -2.55 -3.07 -0.77
CA LEU A 458 -1.41 -3.02 0.15
C LEU A 458 -1.46 -1.80 1.10
N ALA A 459 -2.06 -0.68 0.66
CA ALA A 459 -2.26 0.51 1.49
C ALA A 459 -3.09 0.27 2.75
N GLN A 460 -3.80 -0.86 2.86
CA GLN A 460 -4.55 -1.28 4.05
C GLN A 460 -3.68 -1.95 5.12
N TYR A 461 -2.39 -2.17 4.87
CA TYR A 461 -1.47 -2.75 5.85
C TYR A 461 -1.28 -1.82 7.06
N ARG A 462 -1.33 -2.37 8.28
CA ARG A 462 -1.28 -1.59 9.54
C ARG A 462 -0.18 -1.99 10.50
N GLY A 463 0.73 -2.87 10.09
CA GLY A 463 1.75 -3.41 10.97
C GLY A 463 1.22 -4.61 11.69
#